data_AF-A0A2T6KXW6-F1
#
_entry.id   AF-A0A2T6KXW6-F1
#
_cell.length_a   1.000
_cell.length_b   1.000
_cell.length_c   1.000
_cell.angle_alpha   90.00
_cell.angle_beta   90.00
_cell.angle_gamma   90.00
#
_symmetry.space_group_name_H-M   'P 1'
#
loop_
_entity.id
_entity.type
_entity.pdbx_description
1 polymer ?
#
loop_
_entity_poly.entity_id
_entity_poly.type
_entity_poly.pdbx_seq_one_letter_code
_entity_poly.pdbx_strand_id
1 'polypeptide(L)'
;MPVARYPHNGPVPIRRAVTSPLAACAALATILALSSCGLTERAAGSDRAGEPTSTASHSTLTPGQDDAAPRLHTSAVTVDDVVLRVGSQQAAVVQADAHGPGTRTVTLSLAPGRSARLALASPGALDVDSDGSITVLDGNGTPVAAVSPPTPPSGTGDDVPRIEVTDTDATHARLEVDDGSAGTAPDAGTAGTEPLRVTFVVGTQAIESATWGENEGGRSLAVDPTDWARRAGEAGLDLIRTQLVAAQPEADSTTMEHQLVCHAVGAPDKTTWNLEPWRPDVGLILTATAHCNPV
;
A
#
# COMPACT_ATOMS: atom_id res chain seq x y z
N MET A 1 45.14 -29.38 35.95
CA MET A 1 43.97 -29.94 35.22
C MET A 1 43.42 -28.85 34.33
N PRO A 2 43.51 -28.96 32.99
CA PRO A 2 42.97 -27.95 32.08
C PRO A 2 41.49 -28.24 31.80
N VAL A 3 40.64 -27.22 31.95
CA VAL A 3 39.20 -27.29 31.67
C VAL A 3 38.98 -27.06 30.17
N ALA A 4 38.40 -28.06 29.51
CA ALA A 4 38.02 -28.01 28.10
C ALA A 4 36.88 -27.00 27.87
N ARG A 5 37.06 -26.08 26.91
CA ARG A 5 35.99 -25.22 26.40
C ARG A 5 35.26 -25.95 25.27
N TYR A 6 33.96 -26.18 25.42
CA TYR A 6 33.07 -26.54 24.32
C TYR A 6 32.62 -25.28 23.56
N PRO A 7 32.57 -25.29 22.22
CA PRO A 7 31.97 -24.22 21.45
C PRO A 7 30.43 -24.31 21.53
N HIS A 8 29.79 -23.20 21.93
CA HIS A 8 28.35 -23.00 21.78
C HIS A 8 28.00 -22.82 20.31
N ASN A 9 27.30 -23.80 19.72
CA ASN A 9 26.56 -23.61 18.48
C ASN A 9 25.29 -22.82 18.79
N GLY A 10 25.22 -21.57 18.31
CA GLY A 10 23.99 -20.78 18.31
C GLY A 10 22.96 -21.34 17.31
N PRO A 11 21.66 -21.11 17.52
CA PRO A 11 20.62 -21.59 16.61
C PRO A 11 20.67 -20.84 15.28
N VAL A 12 20.64 -21.61 14.19
CA VAL A 12 20.49 -21.13 12.81
C VAL A 12 19.06 -20.60 12.62
N PRO A 13 18.84 -19.38 12.10
CA PRO A 13 17.50 -18.92 11.79
C PRO A 13 16.93 -19.70 10.60
N ILE A 14 15.89 -20.49 10.85
CA ILE A 14 15.11 -21.18 9.83
C ILE A 14 14.26 -20.11 9.13
N ARG A 15 14.62 -19.74 7.90
CA ARG A 15 13.77 -18.95 7.01
C ARG A 15 12.49 -19.74 6.73
N ARG A 16 11.33 -19.24 7.15
CA ARG A 16 10.04 -19.71 6.63
C ARG A 16 9.85 -19.08 5.25
N ALA A 17 9.95 -19.90 4.21
CA ALA A 17 9.46 -19.53 2.89
C ALA A 17 7.93 -19.56 2.92
N VAL A 18 7.29 -18.40 2.84
CA VAL A 18 5.85 -18.30 2.58
C VAL A 18 5.69 -18.49 1.08
N THR A 19 5.26 -19.69 0.68
CA THR A 19 4.87 -19.99 -0.69
C THR A 19 3.46 -19.45 -0.92
N SER A 20 3.34 -18.42 -1.76
CA SER A 20 2.06 -17.95 -2.29
C SER A 20 1.34 -19.09 -3.04
N PRO A 21 0.04 -19.34 -2.81
CA PRO A 21 -0.68 -20.38 -3.53
C PRO A 21 -0.94 -19.89 -4.97
N LEU A 22 -0.18 -20.45 -5.91
CA LEU A 22 -0.45 -20.34 -7.34
C LEU A 22 -1.83 -20.93 -7.65
N ALA A 23 -2.61 -20.14 -8.38
CA ALA A 23 -3.87 -20.50 -9.00
C ALA A 23 -3.76 -21.80 -9.80
N ALA A 24 -4.64 -22.75 -9.47
CA ALA A 24 -4.90 -23.93 -10.29
C ALA A 24 -6.40 -24.21 -10.27
N CYS A 25 -7.07 -23.98 -11.40
CA CYS A 25 -8.12 -24.84 -11.97
C CYS A 25 -8.91 -24.10 -13.07
N ALA A 26 -8.46 -24.19 -14.32
CA ALA A 26 -9.35 -24.13 -15.48
C ALA A 26 -8.63 -24.63 -16.74
N ALA A 27 -8.72 -25.94 -17.02
CA ALA A 27 -8.64 -26.48 -18.39
C ALA A 27 -9.03 -27.96 -18.38
N LEU A 28 -10.31 -28.25 -18.61
CA LEU A 28 -10.78 -29.57 -19.03
C LEU A 28 -11.01 -29.51 -20.54
N ALA A 29 -10.11 -30.14 -21.29
CA ALA A 29 -10.18 -30.31 -22.73
C ALA A 29 -11.03 -31.54 -23.06
N THR A 30 -12.02 -31.38 -23.94
CA THR A 30 -12.75 -32.49 -24.56
C THR A 30 -12.35 -32.56 -26.03
N ILE A 31 -11.67 -33.65 -26.39
CA ILE A 31 -11.24 -34.02 -27.75
C ILE A 31 -12.38 -34.77 -28.44
N LEU A 32 -12.68 -34.41 -29.69
CA LEU A 32 -13.29 -35.33 -30.66
C LEU A 32 -12.68 -35.06 -32.05
N ALA A 33 -12.08 -36.12 -32.60
CA ALA A 33 -11.30 -36.18 -33.81
C ALA A 33 -12.14 -36.11 -35.09
N LEU A 34 -11.51 -35.78 -36.23
CA LEU A 34 -11.67 -36.47 -37.53
C LEU A 34 -10.58 -36.03 -38.53
N SER A 35 -9.69 -36.98 -38.86
CA SER A 35 -9.23 -37.40 -40.20
C SER A 35 -8.87 -36.37 -41.30
N SER A 36 -7.58 -36.30 -41.68
CA SER A 36 -6.99 -37.05 -42.82
C SER A 36 -5.90 -36.29 -43.62
N CYS A 37 -4.83 -37.04 -43.91
CA CYS A 37 -3.93 -37.03 -45.07
C CYS A 37 -3.26 -35.75 -45.59
N GLY A 38 -1.91 -35.79 -45.62
CA GLY A 38 -1.11 -35.06 -46.61
C GLY A 38 0.35 -34.84 -46.23
N LEU A 39 1.16 -35.91 -46.23
CA LEU A 39 2.63 -35.82 -46.27
C LEU A 39 3.06 -35.54 -47.73
N THR A 40 3.80 -34.46 -47.95
CA THR A 40 4.71 -34.36 -49.10
C THR A 40 5.98 -33.61 -48.72
N GLU A 41 7.05 -34.40 -48.66
CA GLU A 41 8.44 -34.01 -48.58
C GLU A 41 8.98 -33.88 -50.01
N ARG A 42 9.66 -32.78 -50.38
CA ARG A 42 10.69 -32.83 -51.41
C ARG A 42 11.73 -31.74 -51.29
N ALA A 43 12.97 -32.21 -51.38
CA ALA A 43 14.24 -31.58 -51.19
C ALA A 43 14.66 -30.54 -52.28
N ALA A 44 15.61 -29.70 -51.85
CA ALA A 44 16.83 -29.26 -52.51
C ALA A 44 16.77 -28.51 -53.87
N GLY A 45 17.45 -27.36 -53.89
CA GLY A 45 17.87 -26.68 -55.12
C GLY A 45 18.74 -25.46 -54.82
N SER A 46 20.05 -25.63 -55.00
CA SER A 46 21.13 -24.64 -54.84
C SER A 46 21.10 -23.53 -55.89
N ASP A 47 21.66 -22.38 -55.49
CA ASP A 47 22.35 -21.34 -56.26
C ASP A 47 21.66 -20.62 -57.43
N ARG A 48 21.49 -19.30 -57.24
CA ARG A 48 22.00 -18.33 -58.22
C ARG A 48 22.28 -16.97 -57.60
N ALA A 49 23.51 -16.51 -57.88
CA ALA A 49 24.04 -15.19 -57.60
C ALA A 49 23.22 -14.07 -58.24
N GLY A 50 23.17 -12.94 -57.53
CA GLY A 50 22.58 -11.68 -57.99
C GLY A 50 22.86 -10.59 -56.98
N GLU A 51 24.05 -10.00 -57.08
CA GLU A 51 24.44 -8.77 -56.39
C GLU A 51 23.54 -7.61 -56.85
N PRO A 52 23.13 -6.71 -55.94
CA PRO A 52 23.22 -5.32 -56.30
C PRO A 52 23.90 -4.48 -55.22
N THR A 53 24.89 -3.75 -55.69
CA THR A 53 25.49 -2.54 -55.11
C THR A 53 24.42 -1.63 -54.50
N SER A 54 24.51 -1.36 -53.19
CA SER A 54 23.80 -0.24 -52.57
C SER A 54 24.74 0.54 -51.67
N THR A 55 24.95 1.76 -52.11
CA THR A 55 25.63 2.92 -51.53
C THR A 55 25.61 2.96 -50.01
N ALA A 56 26.78 2.89 -49.38
CA ALA A 56 26.99 3.22 -47.99
C ALA A 56 26.88 4.75 -47.80
N SER A 57 25.73 5.21 -47.33
CA SER A 57 25.60 6.56 -46.76
C SER A 57 26.09 6.50 -45.32
N HIS A 58 27.25 7.12 -45.05
CA HIS A 58 27.66 7.46 -43.69
C HIS A 58 26.66 8.46 -43.09
N SER A 59 25.73 7.99 -42.27
CA SER A 59 25.09 8.84 -41.28
C SER A 59 26.05 9.01 -40.12
N THR A 60 26.70 10.16 -40.06
CA THR A 60 27.30 10.68 -38.84
C THR A 60 26.24 10.69 -37.75
N LEU A 61 26.39 9.80 -36.75
CA LEU A 61 25.62 9.83 -35.51
C LEU A 61 25.98 11.13 -34.79
N THR A 62 25.09 12.11 -34.86
CA THR A 62 25.03 13.20 -33.88
C THR A 62 24.92 12.54 -32.51
N PRO A 63 25.75 12.91 -31.51
CA PRO A 63 25.55 12.43 -30.14
C PRO A 63 24.12 12.76 -29.73
N GLY A 64 23.35 11.72 -29.41
CA GLY A 64 21.97 11.87 -28.98
C GLY A 64 21.90 12.89 -27.85
N GLN A 65 20.95 13.82 -27.97
CA GLN A 65 20.39 14.47 -26.80
C GLN A 65 20.06 13.37 -25.80
N ASP A 66 20.77 13.36 -24.68
CA ASP A 66 20.28 12.68 -23.48
C ASP A 66 18.86 13.22 -23.25
N ASP A 67 17.84 12.39 -23.50
CA ASP A 67 16.52 12.55 -22.92
C ASP A 67 16.69 12.40 -21.40
N ALA A 68 17.21 13.46 -20.78
CA ALA A 68 17.43 13.52 -19.36
C ALA A 68 16.06 13.38 -18.70
N ALA A 69 15.85 12.24 -18.03
CA ALA A 69 14.64 12.00 -17.26
C ALA A 69 14.32 13.25 -16.41
N PRO A 70 13.05 13.71 -16.41
CA PRO A 70 12.69 14.93 -15.71
C PRO A 70 13.12 14.83 -14.24
N ARG A 71 13.89 15.82 -13.78
CA ARG A 71 14.38 15.85 -12.39
C ARG A 71 13.18 16.01 -11.45
N LEU A 72 13.06 15.13 -10.48
CA LEU A 72 12.04 15.22 -9.44
C LEU A 72 12.53 16.12 -8.30
N HIS A 73 11.64 16.97 -7.79
CA HIS A 73 11.80 17.61 -6.50
C HIS A 73 11.59 16.58 -5.40
N THR A 74 12.44 16.59 -4.38
CA THR A 74 12.33 15.70 -3.22
C THR A 74 12.03 16.52 -1.98
N SER A 75 10.90 16.25 -1.33
CA SER A 75 10.55 16.80 -0.02
C SER A 75 10.69 15.72 1.04
N ALA A 76 11.30 16.04 2.18
CA ALA A 76 11.37 15.14 3.33
C ALA A 76 10.15 15.37 4.25
N VAL A 77 9.57 14.29 4.74
CA VAL A 77 8.48 14.28 5.71
C VAL A 77 9.00 13.50 6.92
N THR A 78 9.16 14.18 8.04
CA THR A 78 9.66 13.58 9.28
C THR A 78 8.60 13.67 10.36
N VAL A 79 8.28 12.52 10.95
CA VAL A 79 7.38 12.34 12.09
C VAL A 79 8.08 11.40 13.05
N ASP A 80 8.48 11.90 14.22
CA ASP A 80 9.33 11.18 15.16
C ASP A 80 10.56 10.55 14.45
N ASP A 81 10.73 9.23 14.54
CA ASP A 81 11.83 8.48 13.92
C ASP A 81 11.55 8.04 12.47
N VAL A 82 10.33 8.28 11.97
CA VAL A 82 9.92 7.92 10.60
C VAL A 82 10.26 9.05 9.64
N VAL A 83 11.00 8.71 8.59
CA VAL A 83 11.38 9.67 7.54
C VAL A 83 10.94 9.13 6.18
N LEU A 84 10.00 9.83 5.56
CA LEU A 84 9.58 9.59 4.17
C LEU A 84 10.19 10.66 3.25
N ARG A 85 10.53 10.27 2.03
CA ARG A 85 10.90 11.18 0.94
C ARG A 85 9.84 11.12 -0.13
N VAL A 86 9.30 12.28 -0.48
CA VAL A 86 8.30 12.42 -1.53
C VAL A 86 8.95 13.06 -2.75
N GLY A 87 9.01 12.30 -3.83
CA GLY A 87 9.54 12.70 -5.13
C GLY A 87 8.42 13.03 -6.12
N SER A 88 8.33 14.27 -6.58
CA SER A 88 7.32 14.72 -7.55
C SER A 88 7.85 15.84 -8.45
N GLN A 89 7.11 16.21 -9.51
CA GLN A 89 7.52 17.27 -10.43
C GLN A 89 7.52 18.67 -9.81
N GLN A 90 6.70 18.87 -8.79
CA GLN A 90 6.73 20.04 -7.93
C GLN A 90 7.07 19.59 -6.51
N ALA A 91 7.69 20.47 -5.72
CA ALA A 91 7.95 20.17 -4.32
C ALA A 91 6.63 19.99 -3.56
N ALA A 92 6.56 18.94 -2.74
CA ALA A 92 5.43 18.74 -1.85
C ALA A 92 5.37 19.83 -0.78
N VAL A 93 4.17 20.28 -0.44
CA VAL A 93 3.93 21.12 0.73
C VAL A 93 3.71 20.19 1.92
N VAL A 94 4.43 20.41 3.01
CA VAL A 94 4.34 19.60 4.24
C VAL A 94 3.93 20.51 5.39
N GLN A 95 2.75 20.29 5.96
CA GLN A 95 2.25 21.02 7.11
C GLN A 95 2.32 20.15 8.37
N ALA A 96 2.74 20.78 9.47
CA ALA A 96 2.84 20.16 10.77
C ALA A 96 1.51 20.17 11.52
N ASP A 97 1.17 19.04 12.14
CA ASP A 97 0.18 18.89 13.21
C ASP A 97 -1.23 19.40 12.84
N ALA A 98 -1.58 19.36 11.55
CA ALA A 98 -2.88 19.82 11.06
C ALA A 98 -4.04 18.93 11.50
N HIS A 99 -3.77 17.67 11.84
CA HIS A 99 -4.77 16.71 12.35
C HIS A 99 -4.45 16.21 13.76
N GLY A 100 -3.67 16.97 14.52
CA GLY A 100 -3.26 16.64 15.88
C GLY A 100 -1.76 16.40 16.02
N PRO A 101 -1.26 16.24 17.25
CA PRO A 101 0.15 16.02 17.53
C PRO A 101 0.69 14.79 16.80
N GLY A 102 1.94 14.87 16.33
CA GLY A 102 2.59 13.72 15.70
C GLY A 102 2.04 13.41 14.31
N THR A 103 1.53 14.43 13.62
CA THR A 103 1.07 14.30 12.23
C THR A 103 1.77 15.27 11.29
N ARG A 104 1.87 14.85 10.02
CA ARG A 104 2.27 15.69 8.89
C ARG A 104 1.26 15.51 7.77
N THR A 105 0.63 16.62 7.37
CA THR A 105 -0.18 16.65 6.15
C THR A 105 0.74 16.95 4.98
N VAL A 106 0.65 16.15 3.93
CA VAL A 106 1.42 16.32 2.70
C VAL A 106 0.46 16.64 1.57
N THR A 107 0.68 17.75 0.89
CA THR A 107 -0.07 18.14 -0.30
C THR A 107 0.83 18.11 -1.53
N LEU A 108 0.40 17.37 -2.55
CA LEU A 108 1.03 17.23 -3.85
C LEU A 108 0.21 17.93 -4.93
N SER A 109 0.87 18.55 -5.89
CA SER A 109 0.26 19.04 -7.13
C SER A 109 0.69 18.12 -8.28
N LEU A 110 -0.21 17.25 -8.73
CA LEU A 110 0.04 16.22 -9.75
C LEU A 110 -0.79 16.53 -11.00
N ALA A 111 -0.16 16.68 -12.16
CA ALA A 111 -0.89 16.73 -13.42
C ALA A 111 -1.40 15.32 -13.81
N PRO A 112 -2.50 15.19 -14.58
CA PRO A 112 -2.96 13.89 -15.07
C PRO A 112 -1.87 13.11 -15.83
N GLY A 113 -1.82 11.80 -15.65
CA GLY A 113 -0.77 10.93 -16.20
C GLY A 113 0.63 11.12 -15.57
N ARG A 114 0.72 11.85 -14.45
CA ARG A 114 1.95 11.97 -13.64
C ARG A 114 1.82 11.19 -12.34
N SER A 115 2.97 10.78 -11.82
CA SER A 115 3.08 10.03 -10.57
C SER A 115 3.95 10.77 -9.54
N ALA A 116 3.76 10.41 -8.28
CA ALA A 116 4.67 10.72 -7.20
C ALA A 116 5.31 9.43 -6.66
N ARG A 117 6.53 9.55 -6.14
CA ARG A 117 7.25 8.46 -5.48
C ARG A 117 7.33 8.74 -4.00
N LEU A 118 6.98 7.76 -3.19
CA LEU A 118 7.25 7.75 -1.75
C LEU A 118 8.38 6.78 -1.50
N ALA A 119 9.39 7.20 -0.76
CA ALA A 119 10.51 6.36 -0.36
C ALA A 119 10.70 6.44 1.15
N LEU A 120 10.76 5.29 1.81
CA LEU A 120 11.14 5.21 3.22
C LEU A 120 12.65 5.44 3.34
N ALA A 121 13.04 6.47 4.07
CA ALA A 121 14.43 6.82 4.33
C ALA A 121 14.91 6.41 5.72
N SER A 122 13.98 6.13 6.65
CA SER A 122 14.27 5.46 7.91
C SER A 122 14.35 3.93 7.72
N PRO A 123 14.95 3.17 8.66
CA PRO A 123 14.93 1.70 8.61
C PRO A 123 13.49 1.16 8.67
N GLY A 124 13.19 0.11 7.90
CA GLY A 124 11.86 -0.50 7.91
C GLY A 124 11.38 -0.93 6.53
N ALA A 125 10.06 -1.04 6.38
CA ALA A 125 9.39 -1.31 5.12
C ALA A 125 8.08 -0.51 4.99
N LEU A 126 7.60 -0.39 3.75
CA LEU A 126 6.26 0.07 3.40
C LEU A 126 5.42 -1.14 3.01
N ASP A 127 4.20 -1.22 3.53
CA ASP A 127 3.17 -2.16 3.10
C ASP A 127 1.99 -1.34 2.56
N VAL A 128 1.62 -1.53 1.30
CA VAL A 128 0.56 -0.75 0.64
C VAL A 128 -0.74 -1.54 0.76
N ASP A 129 -1.70 -0.96 1.47
CA ASP A 129 -2.97 -1.59 1.76
C ASP A 129 -3.96 -1.46 0.59
N SER A 130 -5.01 -2.26 0.62
CA SER A 130 -5.96 -2.37 -0.50
C SER A 130 -6.79 -1.12 -0.74
N ASP A 131 -6.93 -0.28 0.29
CA ASP A 131 -7.58 1.03 0.25
C ASP A 131 -6.63 2.18 -0.14
N GLY A 132 -5.37 1.88 -0.45
CA GLY A 132 -4.34 2.85 -0.81
C GLY A 132 -3.71 3.59 0.36
N SER A 133 -4.03 3.21 1.60
CA SER A 133 -3.22 3.57 2.77
C SER A 133 -1.88 2.81 2.75
N ILE A 134 -0.92 3.27 3.56
CA ILE A 134 0.39 2.62 3.65
C ILE A 134 0.76 2.44 5.11
N THR A 135 0.95 1.19 5.51
CA THR A 135 1.54 0.84 6.80
C THR A 135 3.06 0.95 6.74
N VAL A 136 3.65 1.72 7.66
CA VAL A 136 5.10 1.82 7.80
C VAL A 136 5.55 0.86 8.91
N LEU A 137 6.34 -0.14 8.54
CA LEU A 137 6.83 -1.18 9.42
C LEU A 137 8.26 -0.88 9.88
N ASP A 138 8.61 -1.23 11.11
CA ASP A 138 10.00 -1.23 11.58
C ASP A 138 10.80 -2.42 11.02
N GLY A 139 12.07 -2.54 11.41
CA GLY A 139 12.93 -3.66 11.00
C GLY A 139 12.47 -5.05 11.46
N ASN A 140 11.49 -5.13 12.37
CA ASN A 140 10.90 -6.37 12.87
C ASN A 140 9.53 -6.67 12.22
N GLY A 141 9.02 -5.80 11.34
CA GLY A 141 7.69 -5.93 10.76
C GLY A 141 6.57 -5.42 11.67
N THR A 142 6.87 -4.56 12.65
CA THR A 142 5.86 -3.95 13.54
C THR A 142 5.41 -2.61 12.99
N PRO A 143 4.11 -2.32 12.88
CA PRO A 143 3.61 -0.99 12.50
C PRO A 143 4.11 0.11 13.44
N VAL A 144 4.73 1.15 12.88
CA VAL A 144 5.28 2.31 13.61
C VAL A 144 4.74 3.65 13.11
N ALA A 145 4.20 3.69 11.90
CA ALA A 145 3.45 4.84 11.38
C ALA A 145 2.44 4.37 10.33
N ALA A 146 1.52 5.25 9.99
CA ALA A 146 0.56 5.06 8.91
C ALA A 146 0.55 6.29 8.00
N VAL A 147 0.35 6.03 6.71
CA VAL A 147 0.04 7.04 5.69
C VAL A 147 -1.42 6.83 5.29
N SER A 148 -2.26 7.85 5.49
CA SER A 148 -3.66 7.79 5.08
C SER A 148 -3.79 7.61 3.57
N PRO A 149 -4.91 7.06 3.06
CA PRO A 149 -5.17 7.06 1.63
C PRO A 149 -5.08 8.49 1.06
N PRO A 150 -4.47 8.66 -0.12
CA PRO A 150 -4.41 9.96 -0.78
C PRO A 150 -5.81 10.39 -1.22
N THR A 151 -6.20 11.59 -0.82
CA THR A 151 -7.51 12.17 -1.13
C THR A 151 -7.36 13.39 -2.05
N PRO A 152 -8.22 13.53 -3.07
CA PRO A 152 -8.35 14.76 -3.85
C PRO A 152 -9.07 15.85 -3.03
N PRO A 153 -9.07 17.12 -3.46
CA PRO A 153 -9.65 18.21 -2.71
C PRO A 153 -11.17 18.06 -2.66
N SER A 154 -11.79 18.42 -1.54
CA SER A 154 -13.25 18.44 -1.40
C SER A 154 -13.92 19.32 -2.47
N GLY A 155 -15.03 18.87 -3.05
CA GLY A 155 -15.81 19.65 -4.03
C GLY A 155 -15.50 19.36 -5.50
N THR A 156 -14.65 18.39 -5.79
CA THR A 156 -14.62 17.74 -7.11
C THR A 156 -15.95 16.97 -7.27
N GLY A 157 -16.71 17.25 -8.34
CA GLY A 157 -17.97 16.54 -8.63
C GLY A 157 -17.74 15.05 -8.92
N ASP A 158 -18.75 14.36 -9.46
CA ASP A 158 -18.69 12.89 -9.69
C ASP A 158 -17.50 12.42 -10.57
N ASP A 159 -16.87 13.33 -11.32
CA ASP A 159 -15.66 13.09 -12.12
C ASP A 159 -14.34 13.31 -11.33
N VAL A 160 -14.22 12.68 -10.15
CA VAL A 160 -12.97 12.71 -9.39
C VAL A 160 -12.00 11.67 -9.96
N PRO A 161 -10.78 12.04 -10.37
CA PRO A 161 -9.80 11.07 -10.82
C PRO A 161 -9.47 10.10 -9.68
N ARG A 162 -9.33 8.81 -10.02
CA ARG A 162 -8.93 7.78 -9.06
C ARG A 162 -7.45 7.94 -8.77
N ILE A 163 -7.07 7.81 -7.51
CA ILE A 163 -5.66 7.78 -7.12
C ILE A 163 -5.33 6.35 -6.74
N GLU A 164 -4.40 5.75 -7.48
CA GLU A 164 -3.91 4.41 -7.22
C GLU A 164 -2.57 4.50 -6.49
N VAL A 165 -2.41 3.68 -5.45
CA VAL A 165 -1.15 3.52 -4.73
C VAL A 165 -0.66 2.10 -4.96
N THR A 166 0.55 1.97 -5.46
CA THR A 166 1.18 0.68 -5.74
C THR A 166 2.50 0.55 -5.03
N ASP A 167 2.78 -0.63 -4.49
CA ASP A 167 4.12 -0.96 -4.01
C ASP A 167 5.06 -1.11 -5.22
N THR A 168 6.29 -0.62 -5.07
CA THR A 168 7.35 -0.82 -6.07
C THR A 168 8.41 -1.77 -5.54
N ASP A 169 8.75 -1.61 -4.27
CA ASP A 169 9.55 -2.52 -3.47
C ASP A 169 9.27 -2.27 -1.97
N ALA A 170 9.94 -3.01 -1.09
CA ALA A 170 9.74 -2.92 0.35
C ALA A 170 9.96 -1.51 0.95
N THR A 171 10.58 -0.58 0.24
CA THR A 171 10.85 0.79 0.73
C THR A 171 10.30 1.87 -0.19
N HIS A 172 9.64 1.51 -1.28
CA HIS A 172 9.14 2.46 -2.27
C HIS A 172 7.70 2.17 -2.66
N ALA A 173 6.87 3.22 -2.66
CA ALA A 173 5.52 3.20 -3.19
C ALA A 173 5.36 4.27 -4.27
N ARG A 174 4.37 4.10 -5.14
CA ARG A 174 4.05 5.01 -6.23
C ARG A 174 2.60 5.41 -6.15
N LEU A 175 2.34 6.72 -6.20
CA LEU A 175 0.99 7.27 -6.34
C LEU A 175 0.81 7.67 -7.80
N GLU A 176 -0.25 7.19 -8.42
CA GLU A 176 -0.65 7.51 -9.79
C GLU A 176 -2.06 8.06 -9.83
N VAL A 177 -2.29 9.05 -10.68
CA VAL A 177 -3.62 9.59 -10.94
C VAL A 177 -4.15 8.94 -12.21
N ASP A 178 -5.21 8.15 -12.07
CA ASP A 178 -5.99 7.56 -13.17
C ASP A 178 -7.19 8.46 -13.47
N ASP A 179 -7.21 9.01 -14.68
CA ASP A 179 -8.28 9.88 -15.17
C ASP A 179 -9.42 9.11 -15.88
N GLY A 180 -9.37 7.77 -15.88
CA GLY A 180 -10.39 6.92 -16.50
C GLY A 180 -10.32 6.87 -18.02
N SER A 181 -9.25 7.41 -18.66
CA SER A 181 -9.08 7.43 -20.12
C SER A 181 -8.54 6.12 -20.71
N ALA A 182 -8.65 5.00 -20.00
CA ALA A 182 -8.21 3.70 -20.49
C ALA A 182 -9.30 3.06 -21.37
N GLY A 183 -9.40 3.48 -22.64
CA GLY A 183 -10.21 2.70 -23.61
C GLY A 183 -10.58 3.33 -24.95
N THR A 184 -10.41 4.64 -25.14
CA THR A 184 -10.71 5.27 -26.44
C THR A 184 -9.42 5.87 -27.00
N ALA A 185 -9.12 5.59 -28.27
CA ALA A 185 -7.98 6.17 -28.97
C ALA A 185 -7.92 7.69 -28.72
N PRO A 186 -6.72 8.29 -28.59
CA PRO A 186 -6.61 9.71 -28.27
C PRO A 186 -7.17 10.53 -29.42
N ASP A 187 -8.42 10.98 -29.29
CA ASP A 187 -8.81 12.20 -29.95
C ASP A 187 -8.09 13.32 -29.17
N ALA A 188 -7.38 14.18 -29.88
CA ALA A 188 -6.52 15.22 -29.31
C ALA A 188 -7.35 16.37 -28.70
N GLY A 189 -8.27 16.03 -27.79
CA GLY A 189 -9.15 16.94 -27.06
C GLY A 189 -8.78 16.94 -25.58
N THR A 190 -8.00 17.96 -25.20
CA THR A 190 -7.80 18.50 -23.84
C THR A 190 -8.15 17.57 -22.68
N ALA A 191 -7.32 16.56 -22.41
CA ALA A 191 -7.17 16.05 -21.05
C ALA A 191 -6.89 17.26 -20.14
N GLY A 192 -7.63 17.39 -19.03
CA GLY A 192 -7.54 18.57 -18.16
C GLY A 192 -6.08 18.86 -17.79
N THR A 193 -5.53 19.97 -18.26
CA THR A 193 -4.12 20.33 -18.04
C THR A 193 -3.86 20.82 -16.61
N GLU A 194 -4.91 21.03 -15.83
CA GLU A 194 -4.83 21.56 -14.47
C GLU A 194 -4.30 20.51 -13.49
N PRO A 195 -3.27 20.84 -12.68
CA PRO A 195 -2.77 19.95 -11.65
C PRO A 195 -3.84 19.63 -10.60
N LEU A 196 -4.05 18.34 -10.34
CA LEU A 196 -4.82 17.83 -9.22
C LEU A 196 -4.04 18.02 -7.92
N ARG A 197 -4.68 18.56 -6.89
CA ARG A 197 -4.12 18.58 -5.53
C ARG A 197 -4.48 17.30 -4.79
N VAL A 198 -3.49 16.52 -4.42
CA VAL A 198 -3.65 15.29 -3.63
C VAL A 198 -3.12 15.52 -2.23
N THR A 199 -3.87 15.10 -1.22
CA THR A 199 -3.48 15.24 0.19
C THR A 199 -3.52 13.89 0.91
N PHE A 200 -2.50 13.62 1.71
CA PHE A 200 -2.48 12.51 2.66
C PHE A 200 -1.84 12.93 3.97
N VAL A 201 -2.08 12.17 5.02
CA VAL A 201 -1.56 12.40 6.36
C VAL A 201 -0.59 11.28 6.71
N VAL A 202 0.57 11.64 7.25
CA VAL A 202 1.50 10.71 7.88
C VAL A 202 1.40 10.91 9.39
N GLY A 203 1.19 9.84 10.15
CA GLY A 203 1.08 9.92 11.60
C GLY A 203 1.70 8.72 12.31
N THR A 204 2.20 8.96 13.52
CA THR A 204 2.88 7.96 14.38
C THR A 204 2.11 7.65 15.66
N GLN A 205 1.19 8.51 16.11
CA GLN A 205 0.39 8.30 17.31
C GLN A 205 -1.07 8.04 16.93
N ALA A 206 -1.54 6.80 17.08
CA ALA A 206 -2.88 6.40 16.67
C ALA A 206 -3.89 6.42 17.83
N ILE A 207 -3.46 6.29 19.07
CA ILE A 207 -4.32 6.26 20.27
C ILE A 207 -4.12 7.51 21.12
N GLU A 208 -5.22 8.12 21.53
CA GLU A 208 -5.25 9.17 22.56
C GLU A 208 -5.34 8.56 23.96
N SER A 209 -6.24 7.61 24.15
CA SER A 209 -6.38 6.89 25.43
C SER A 209 -6.96 5.49 25.28
N ALA A 210 -6.70 4.62 26.28
CA ALA A 210 -7.31 3.31 26.41
C ALA A 210 -7.50 3.01 27.90
N THR A 211 -8.74 3.09 28.39
CA THR A 211 -9.04 3.06 29.82
C THR A 211 -10.03 1.95 30.18
N TRP A 212 -9.64 1.09 31.12
CA TRP A 212 -10.53 0.06 31.66
C TRP A 212 -11.60 0.63 32.58
N GLY A 213 -12.81 0.09 32.48
CA GLY A 213 -13.93 0.36 33.36
C GLY A 213 -14.97 -0.76 33.28
N GLU A 214 -16.20 -0.46 33.63
CA GLU A 214 -17.35 -1.37 33.52
C GLU A 214 -18.37 -0.77 32.53
N ASN A 215 -18.89 -1.59 31.63
CA ASN A 215 -19.94 -1.23 30.68
C ASN A 215 -20.82 -2.45 30.36
N GLU A 216 -22.11 -2.23 30.08
CA GLU A 216 -23.06 -3.26 29.61
C GLU A 216 -23.07 -4.60 30.40
N GLY A 217 -22.64 -4.58 31.67
CA GLY A 217 -22.66 -5.74 32.56
C GLY A 217 -21.31 -6.42 32.81
N GLY A 218 -20.21 -5.88 32.28
CA GLY A 218 -18.87 -6.37 32.63
C GLY A 218 -17.74 -5.41 32.27
N ARG A 219 -16.53 -5.89 32.51
CA ARG A 219 -15.30 -5.15 32.26
C ARG A 219 -15.19 -4.73 30.78
N SER A 220 -14.85 -3.47 30.53
CA SER A 220 -14.81 -2.86 29.19
C SER A 220 -13.61 -1.92 29.07
N LEU A 221 -12.92 -1.98 27.93
CA LEU A 221 -11.83 -1.08 27.58
C LEU A 221 -12.36 -0.01 26.65
N ALA A 222 -12.49 1.23 27.14
CA ALA A 222 -12.84 2.37 26.32
C ALA A 222 -11.58 2.85 25.59
N VAL A 223 -11.50 2.56 24.29
CA VAL A 223 -10.41 2.99 23.40
C VAL A 223 -10.82 4.29 22.71
N ASP A 224 -9.96 5.29 22.75
CA ASP A 224 -10.11 6.55 22.04
C ASP A 224 -8.96 6.71 21.04
N PRO A 225 -9.15 6.26 19.79
CA PRO A 225 -8.22 6.56 18.72
C PRO A 225 -8.20 8.04 18.36
N THR A 226 -7.05 8.52 17.92
CA THR A 226 -6.93 9.86 17.33
C THR A 226 -7.81 10.01 16.10
N ASP A 227 -8.28 11.24 15.91
CA ASP A 227 -9.16 11.64 14.82
C ASP A 227 -8.61 11.30 13.43
N TRP A 228 -7.28 11.44 13.25
CA TRP A 228 -6.61 11.13 11.99
C TRP A 228 -6.51 9.62 11.74
N ALA A 229 -6.20 8.83 12.77
CA ALA A 229 -6.03 7.38 12.63
C ALA A 229 -7.35 6.68 12.27
N ARG A 230 -8.48 7.17 12.81
CA ARG A 230 -9.84 6.73 12.43
C ARG A 230 -10.13 6.87 10.93
N ARG A 231 -9.43 7.79 10.26
CA ARG A 231 -9.59 8.13 8.83
C ARG A 231 -8.40 7.70 7.97
N ALA A 232 -7.43 6.99 8.57
CA ALA A 232 -6.20 6.60 7.89
C ALA A 232 -6.28 5.23 7.21
N GLY A 233 -7.48 4.67 7.05
CA GLY A 233 -7.68 3.42 6.34
C GLY A 233 -7.23 2.19 7.13
N GLU A 234 -6.92 1.12 6.40
CA GLU A 234 -6.35 -0.11 6.94
C GLU A 234 -5.05 0.15 7.72
N ALA A 235 -4.14 0.98 7.19
CA ALA A 235 -2.91 1.34 7.90
C ALA A 235 -3.17 2.05 9.25
N GLY A 236 -4.22 2.87 9.32
CA GLY A 236 -4.67 3.48 10.56
C GLY A 236 -5.10 2.44 11.58
N LEU A 237 -5.91 1.46 11.16
CA LEU A 237 -6.38 0.37 12.01
C LEU A 237 -5.22 -0.52 12.50
N ASP A 238 -4.26 -0.84 11.65
CA ASP A 238 -3.08 -1.62 12.01
C ASP A 238 -2.23 -0.92 13.06
N LEU A 239 -2.05 0.40 12.92
CA LEU A 239 -1.34 1.20 13.91
C LEU A 239 -2.14 1.32 15.23
N ILE A 240 -3.47 1.50 15.18
CA ILE A 240 -4.33 1.47 16.37
C ILE A 240 -4.18 0.13 17.09
N ARG A 241 -4.33 -0.99 16.39
CA ARG A 241 -4.22 -2.34 16.96
C ARG A 241 -2.87 -2.54 17.64
N THR A 242 -1.78 -2.20 16.94
CA THR A 242 -0.41 -2.37 17.44
C THR A 242 -0.17 -1.58 18.71
N GLN A 243 -0.57 -0.30 18.74
CA GLN A 243 -0.41 0.56 19.91
C GLN A 243 -1.33 0.12 21.06
N LEU A 244 -2.54 -0.33 20.75
CA LEU A 244 -3.49 -0.81 21.74
C LEU A 244 -2.95 -2.02 22.48
N VAL A 245 -2.48 -3.04 21.75
CA VAL A 245 -1.91 -4.25 22.36
C VAL A 245 -0.63 -3.94 23.14
N ALA A 246 0.21 -3.04 22.64
CA ALA A 246 1.40 -2.61 23.36
C ALA A 246 1.06 -1.92 24.70
N ALA A 247 0.03 -1.08 24.73
CA ALA A 247 -0.41 -0.38 25.94
C ALA A 247 -1.27 -1.26 26.88
N GLN A 248 -2.07 -2.15 26.30
CA GLN A 248 -3.05 -3.00 26.97
C GLN A 248 -2.95 -4.43 26.41
N PRO A 249 -1.99 -5.26 26.87
CA PRO A 249 -1.77 -6.60 26.32
C PRO A 249 -2.99 -7.52 26.38
N GLU A 250 -3.90 -7.29 27.34
CA GLU A 250 -5.15 -8.04 27.46
C GLU A 250 -6.15 -7.78 26.31
N ALA A 251 -5.93 -6.73 25.50
CA ALA A 251 -6.70 -6.46 24.29
C ALA A 251 -6.35 -7.40 23.12
N ASP A 252 -5.26 -8.18 23.22
CA ASP A 252 -4.84 -9.15 22.21
C ASP A 252 -5.67 -10.45 22.28
N SER A 253 -6.98 -10.32 22.10
CA SER A 253 -7.92 -11.42 22.00
C SER A 253 -8.74 -11.30 20.73
N THR A 254 -9.11 -12.43 20.14
CA THR A 254 -9.88 -12.46 18.88
C THR A 254 -11.24 -11.76 19.02
N THR A 255 -11.91 -11.87 20.17
CA THR A 255 -13.17 -11.15 20.44
C THR A 255 -12.97 -9.63 20.43
N MET A 256 -11.95 -9.11 21.11
CA MET A 256 -11.69 -7.66 21.16
C MET A 256 -11.20 -7.13 19.81
N GLU A 257 -10.45 -7.94 19.06
CA GLU A 257 -10.04 -7.62 17.69
C GLU A 257 -11.26 -7.45 16.77
N HIS A 258 -12.20 -8.41 16.78
CA HIS A 258 -13.42 -8.31 15.97
C HIS A 258 -14.26 -7.08 16.35
N GLN A 259 -14.33 -6.76 17.65
CA GLN A 259 -15.00 -5.54 18.13
C GLN A 259 -14.29 -4.28 17.63
N LEU A 260 -12.95 -4.23 17.71
CA LEU A 260 -12.12 -3.11 17.26
C LEU A 260 -12.32 -2.83 15.76
N VAL A 261 -12.19 -3.86 14.93
CA VAL A 261 -12.41 -3.76 13.47
C VAL A 261 -13.83 -3.28 13.18
N CYS A 262 -14.84 -3.84 13.86
CA CYS A 262 -16.22 -3.43 13.67
C CYS A 262 -16.43 -1.95 14.01
N HIS A 263 -15.84 -1.48 15.11
CA HIS A 263 -15.92 -0.08 15.50
C HIS A 263 -15.23 0.85 14.50
N ALA A 264 -14.04 0.50 14.04
CA ALA A 264 -13.29 1.28 13.07
C ALA A 264 -14.07 1.46 11.75
N VAL A 265 -14.74 0.41 11.27
CA VAL A 265 -15.49 0.45 10.00
C VAL A 265 -16.90 1.00 10.17
N GLY A 266 -17.64 0.52 11.17
CA GLY A 266 -19.08 0.74 11.30
C GLY A 266 -19.48 1.90 12.21
N ALA A 267 -18.56 2.38 13.06
CA ALA A 267 -18.84 3.46 14.01
C ALA A 267 -17.61 4.33 14.33
N PRO A 268 -16.86 4.81 13.31
CA PRO A 268 -15.60 5.54 13.53
C PRO A 268 -15.80 6.82 14.35
N ASP A 269 -16.96 7.48 14.22
CA ASP A 269 -17.25 8.76 14.88
C ASP A 269 -17.68 8.63 16.35
N LYS A 270 -17.79 7.41 16.89
CA LYS A 270 -18.04 7.23 18.33
C LYS A 270 -16.85 7.75 19.14
N THR A 271 -17.12 8.53 20.19
CA THR A 271 -16.08 9.09 21.08
C THR A 271 -15.13 7.99 21.56
N THR A 272 -15.65 6.90 22.13
CA THR A 272 -14.84 5.71 22.44
C THR A 272 -15.40 4.46 21.77
N TRP A 273 -14.51 3.52 21.52
CA TRP A 273 -14.79 2.16 21.10
C TRP A 273 -14.62 1.25 22.31
N ASN A 274 -15.72 0.68 22.79
CA ASN A 274 -15.73 -0.12 24.00
C ASN A 274 -15.47 -1.57 23.65
N LEU A 275 -14.31 -2.10 24.04
CA LEU A 275 -13.89 -3.47 23.77
C LEU A 275 -14.02 -4.32 25.03
N GLU A 276 -14.81 -5.39 24.95
CA GLU A 276 -15.30 -6.14 26.09
C GLU A 276 -14.85 -7.61 25.98
N PRO A 277 -13.87 -8.07 26.78
CA PRO A 277 -13.29 -9.41 26.64
C PRO A 277 -14.24 -10.55 27.02
N TRP A 278 -15.33 -10.25 27.74
CA TRP A 278 -16.33 -11.23 28.17
C TRP A 278 -17.38 -11.54 27.10
N ARG A 279 -17.39 -10.77 26.00
CA ARG A 279 -18.29 -10.98 24.86
C ARG A 279 -17.92 -12.25 24.12
N PRO A 280 -18.90 -13.04 23.62
CA PRO A 280 -18.62 -14.25 22.88
C PRO A 280 -17.87 -13.93 21.58
N ASP A 281 -16.84 -14.72 21.26
CA ASP A 281 -16.18 -14.65 19.97
C ASP A 281 -17.03 -15.37 18.91
N VAL A 282 -17.80 -14.59 18.16
CA VAL A 282 -18.71 -15.07 17.11
C VAL A 282 -18.16 -14.85 15.69
N GLY A 283 -16.92 -14.39 15.57
CA GLY A 283 -16.35 -13.93 14.30
C GLY A 283 -16.78 -12.51 13.91
N LEU A 284 -16.03 -11.89 13.00
CA LEU A 284 -16.23 -10.50 12.58
C LEU A 284 -17.63 -10.22 12.01
N ILE A 285 -18.13 -11.10 11.13
CA ILE A 285 -19.43 -10.89 10.47
C ILE A 285 -20.57 -10.84 11.50
N LEU A 286 -20.60 -11.80 12.44
CA LEU A 286 -21.66 -11.83 13.45
C LEU A 286 -21.48 -10.68 14.47
N THR A 287 -20.25 -10.32 14.80
CA THR A 287 -19.92 -9.14 15.61
C THR A 287 -20.50 -7.87 14.99
N ALA A 288 -20.34 -7.68 13.67
CA ALA A 288 -20.93 -6.56 12.94
C ALA A 288 -22.46 -6.58 12.93
N THR A 289 -23.10 -7.75 12.72
CA THR A 289 -24.57 -7.86 12.80
C THR A 289 -25.12 -7.57 14.18
N ALA A 290 -24.30 -7.75 15.22
CA ALA A 290 -24.65 -7.45 16.60
C ALA A 290 -24.27 -6.03 17.04
N HIS A 291 -24.07 -5.10 16.09
CA HIS A 291 -23.71 -3.71 16.37
C HIS A 291 -22.39 -3.56 17.13
N CYS A 292 -21.42 -4.38 16.73
CA CYS A 292 -20.06 -4.48 17.25
C CYS A 292 -19.91 -5.16 18.61
N ASN A 293 -20.94 -5.28 19.45
CA ASN A 293 -20.84 -5.89 20.78
C ASN A 293 -21.86 -7.04 20.95
N PRO A 294 -21.51 -8.28 20.55
CA PRO A 294 -22.44 -9.43 20.56
C PRO A 294 -22.86 -9.85 21.99
N VAL A 295 -24.07 -10.36 22.17
CA VAL A 295 -24.60 -10.85 23.45
C VAL A 295 -24.60 -12.37 23.54
#